data_AF-A0A840X3I9-F1
#
_entry.id   AF-A0A840X3I9-F1
#
_cell.length_a   1.000
_cell.length_b   1.000
_cell.length_c   1.000
_cell.angle_alpha   90.00
_cell.angle_beta   90.00
_cell.angle_gamma   90.00
#
_symmetry.space_group_name_H-M   'P 1'
#
loop_
_entity.id
_entity.type
_entity.pdbx_description
1 polymer ?
#
loop_
_entity_poly.entity_id
_entity_poly.type
_entity_poly.pdbx_seq_one_letter_code
_entity_poly.pdbx_strand_id
1 'polypeptide(L)' 'MARNGTGLLLISLVIFLIYFGNVALGAADQAKFLSDVPEMLTLLLSVIFFVAGVLIKEANAPGKSRK' A
#
# COMPACT_ATOMS: atom_id res chain seq x y z
N MET A 1 -15.82 -7.50 -16.95
CA MET A 1 -14.48 -6.85 -16.97
C MET A 1 -13.74 -7.30 -15.71
N ALA A 2 -12.81 -8.25 -15.82
CA ALA A 2 -12.06 -8.73 -14.66
C ALA A 2 -11.24 -7.58 -14.09
N ARG A 3 -11.61 -7.07 -12.90
CA ARG A 3 -10.86 -6.00 -12.22
C ARG A 3 -9.59 -6.65 -11.69
N ASN A 4 -8.43 -6.32 -12.24
CA ASN A 4 -7.16 -6.90 -11.86
C ASN A 4 -6.59 -6.17 -10.63
N GLY A 5 -6.68 -6.79 -9.45
CA GLY A 5 -6.21 -6.21 -8.18
C GLY A 5 -4.71 -5.90 -8.14
N THR A 6 -3.91 -6.51 -9.02
CA THR A 6 -2.46 -6.33 -9.12
C THR A 6 -2.04 -4.87 -9.29
N GLY A 7 -2.80 -4.08 -10.06
CA GLY A 7 -2.47 -2.65 -10.27
C GLY A 7 -2.50 -1.86 -8.96
N LEU A 8 -3.51 -2.11 -8.11
CA LEU A 8 -3.63 -1.46 -6.80
C LEU A 8 -2.53 -1.91 -5.84
N LEU A 9 -2.10 -3.17 -5.92
CA LEU A 9 -0.98 -3.67 -5.11
C LEU A 9 0.35 -3.01 -5.50
N LEU A 10 0.61 -2.80 -6.80
CA LEU A 10 1.79 -2.08 -7.25
C LEU A 10 1.77 -0.62 -6.80
N ILE A 11 0.63 0.06 -6.90
CA ILE A 11 0.45 1.44 -6.41
C ILE A 11 0.69 1.49 -4.90
N SER A 12 0.09 0.58 -4.13
CA SER A 12 0.29 0.48 -2.69
C SER A 12 1.77 0.30 -2.32
N LEU A 13 2.48 -0.59 -3.02
CA LEU A 13 3.90 -0.83 -2.81
C LEU A 13 4.74 0.42 -3.04
N VAL A 14 4.49 1.15 -4.13
CA VAL A 14 5.21 2.40 -4.42
C VAL A 14 4.97 3.44 -3.31
N ILE A 15 3.71 3.64 -2.90
CA ILE A 15 3.37 4.59 -1.82
C ILE A 15 4.02 4.15 -0.49
N PHE A 16 4.03 2.85 -0.20
CA PHE A 16 4.68 2.30 0.98
C PHE A 16 6.19 2.56 0.98
N LEU A 17 6.87 2.37 -0.15
CA LEU A 17 8.31 2.64 -0.26
C LEU A 17 8.63 4.13 -0.06
N ILE A 18 7.76 5.02 -0.53
CA ILE A 18 7.88 6.47 -0.27
C ILE A 18 7.79 6.78 1.23
N TYR A 19 6.77 6.24 1.90
CA TYR A 19 6.62 6.36 3.36
C TYR A 19 7.83 5.77 4.11
N PHE A 20 8.23 4.55 3.75
CA PHE A 20 9.36 3.86 4.37
C PHE A 20 10.66 4.64 4.21
N GLY A 21 10.91 5.20 3.02
CA GLY A 21 12.05 6.07 2.77
C GLY A 21 12.04 7.30 3.68
N ASN A 22 10.89 7.95 3.87
CA ASN A 22 10.78 9.10 4.76
C ASN A 22 11.10 8.74 6.23
N VAL A 23 10.56 7.61 6.71
CA VAL A 23 10.81 7.11 8.07
C VAL A 23 12.27 6.71 8.25
N ALA A 24 12.86 6.03 7.26
CA ALA A 24 14.27 5.62 7.30
C ALA A 24 15.21 6.84 7.34
N LEU A 25 14.91 7.90 6.59
CA LEU A 25 15.65 9.16 6.66
C LEU A 25 15.53 9.79 8.05
N GLY A 26 14.32 9.87 8.59
CA GLY A 26 14.10 10.39 9.94
C GLY A 26 14.82 9.58 11.04
N ALA A 27 14.88 8.26 10.89
CA ALA A 27 15.59 7.38 11.81
C ALA A 27 17.13 7.48 11.69
N ALA A 28 17.63 7.99 10.55
CA ALA A 28 19.05 8.23 10.31
C ALA A 28 19.47 9.68 10.62
N ASP A 29 18.66 10.41 11.40
CA ASP A 29 18.83 11.84 11.70
C ASP A 29 18.98 12.73 10.45
N GLN A 30 18.47 12.26 9.30
CA GLN A 30 18.44 13.03 8.06
C GLN A 30 17.15 13.84 7.96
N ALA A 31 17.17 14.90 7.15
CA ALA A 31 15.99 15.70 6.89
C ALA A 31 14.88 14.85 6.25
N LYS A 32 13.73 14.76 6.91
CA LYS A 32 12.50 14.18 6.33
C LYS A 32 11.93 15.12 5.28
N PHE A 33 11.30 14.57 4.25
CA PHE A 33 10.59 15.37 3.24
C PHE A 33 9.09 15.50 3.54
N LEU A 34 8.48 14.51 4.21
CA LEU A 34 7.12 14.60 4.76
C LEU A 34 7.18 15.02 6.22
N SER A 35 6.31 15.97 6.58
CA SER A 35 5.99 16.27 7.98
C SER A 35 5.05 15.19 8.56
N ASP A 36 4.84 15.19 9.87
CA ASP A 36 4.19 14.08 10.58
C ASP A 36 2.77 13.77 10.07
N VAL A 37 1.94 14.78 9.81
CA VAL A 37 0.57 14.55 9.31
C VAL A 37 0.56 13.93 7.90
N PRO A 38 1.24 14.51 6.89
CA PRO A 38 1.41 13.87 5.58
C PRO A 38 2.04 12.47 5.62
N GLU A 39 2.99 12.24 6.51
CA GLU A 39 3.62 10.93 6.71
C GLU A 39 2.57 9.87 7.12
N MET A 40 1.74 10.18 8.13
CA MET A 40 0.65 9.29 8.57
C MET A 40 -0.40 9.06 7.48
N LEU A 41 -0.78 10.11 6.74
CA LEU A 41 -1.75 10.01 5.65
C LEU A 41 -1.23 9.17 4.47
N THR A 42 0.08 9.22 4.20
CA THR A 42 0.72 8.43 3.14
C THR A 42 0.63 6.93 3.44
N LEU A 43 0.90 6.54 4.69
CA LEU A 43 0.75 5.15 5.13
C LEU A 43 -0.71 4.70 5.05
N LEU A 44 -1.65 5.53 5.50
CA LEU A 44 -3.09 5.24 5.41
C LEU A 44 -3.52 4.99 3.95
N LEU A 45 -3.07 5.84 3.03
CA LEU A 45 -3.37 5.71 1.61
C LEU A 45 -2.81 4.40 1.04
N SER A 46 -1.57 4.03 1.41
CA SER A 46 -0.97 2.76 1.02
C SER A 46 -1.78 1.55 1.48
N VAL A 47 -2.28 1.59 2.72
CA VAL A 47 -3.13 0.52 3.29
C VAL A 47 -4.45 0.40 2.55
N ILE A 48 -5.11 1.52 2.21
CA ILE A 48 -6.37 1.49 1.45
C ILE A 48 -6.17 0.80 0.10
N PHE A 49 -5.12 1.17 -0.65
CA PHE A 49 -4.81 0.53 -1.93
C PHE A 49 -4.43 -0.95 -1.77
N PHE A 50 -3.69 -1.29 -0.73
CA PHE A 50 -3.33 -2.68 -0.42
C PHE A 50 -4.59 -3.53 -0.21
N VAL A 51 -5.46 -3.10 0.73
CA VAL A 51 -6.69 -3.81 1.08
C VAL A 51 -7.61 -3.92 -0.13
N ALA A 52 -7.81 -2.83 -0.88
CA ALA A 52 -8.62 -2.86 -2.10
C ALA A 52 -8.05 -3.84 -3.14
N GLY A 53 -6.73 -3.85 -3.34
CA GLY A 53 -6.05 -4.79 -4.25
C GLY A 53 -6.20 -6.24 -3.82
N VAL A 54 -6.05 -6.53 -2.53
CA VAL A 54 -6.24 -7.87 -1.95
C VAL A 54 -7.68 -8.33 -2.12
N LEU A 55 -8.66 -7.53 -1.72
CA LEU A 55 -10.09 -7.90 -1.83
C LEU A 55 -10.49 -8.18 -3.28
N ILE A 56 -10.00 -7.40 -4.24
CA ILE A 56 -10.25 -7.66 -5.66
C ILE A 56 -9.59 -8.97 -6.09
N LYS A 57 -8.36 -9.27 -5.63
CA LYS A 57 -7.68 -10.53 -5.96
C LYS A 57 -8.41 -11.74 -5.37
N GLU A 58 -8.90 -11.62 -4.14
CA GLU A 58 -9.70 -12.65 -3.48
C GLU A 58 -11.05 -12.85 -4.17
N ALA A 59 -11.75 -11.77 -4.54
CA ALA A 59 -13.02 -11.84 -5.25
C ALA A 59 -12.92 -12.51 -6.64
N ASN A 60 -11.76 -12.40 -7.30
CA ASN A 60 -11.50 -13.05 -8.58
C ASN A 60 -10.87 -14.44 -8.44
N ALA A 61 -10.49 -14.86 -7.24
CA ALA A 61 -9.96 -16.21 -7.05
C ALA A 61 -11.11 -17.21 -7.27
N PRO A 62 -10.98 -18.16 -8.22
CA PRO A 62 -12.01 -19.17 -8.42
C PRO A 62 -12.16 -19.91 -7.09
N GLY A 63 -13.40 -19.98 -6.59
CA GLY A 63 -13.71 -20.46 -5.25
C GLY A 63 -12.94 -21.73 -4.96
N LYS A 64 -11.97 -21.64 -4.05
CA LYS A 64 -11.39 -22.82 -3.43
C LYS A 64 -12.50 -23.39 -2.57
N SER A 65 -13.36 -24.20 -3.19
CA SER A 65 -14.32 -25.06 -2.52
C SER A 65 -13.50 -25.81 -1.47
N ARG A 66 -13.64 -25.39 -0.21
CA ARG A 66 -13.25 -26.19 0.93
C ARG A 66 -14.10 -27.46 0.79
N LYS A 67 -13.49 -28.49 0.20
CA LYS A 67 -13.94 -29.86 0.43
C LYS A 67 -13.73 -30.17 1.91
#